data_AF-A0A0D2HYA1-F1
#
_entry.id   AF-A0A0D2HYA1-F1
#
_cell.length_a   1.000
_cell.length_b   1.000
_cell.length_c   1.000
_cell.angle_alpha   90.00
_cell.angle_beta   90.00
_cell.angle_gamma   90.00
#
_symmetry.space_group_name_H-M   'P 1'
#
loop_
_entity.id
_entity.type
_entity.pdbx_description
1 polymer ?
#
loop_
_entity_poly.entity_id
_entity_poly.type
_entity_poly.pdbx_seq_one_letter_code
_entity_poly.pdbx_strand_id
1 'polypeptide(L)'
;MNVPKFKEREKALEDDYIRRKDRTSPKNSSTHSRISDSNLASPFGTDWAVLWLGHCGAAIDDGVPPGLIYADDTSVAIVQYVSWSNKYLVDPLPEGHRQTQISTMTVCTFGRGVTKSSQEILSLLARGVDEVFDVALSNY
;
A
#
# COMPACT_ATOMS: atom_id res chain seq x y z
N MET A 1 16.54 -15.84 39.43
CA MET A 1 16.87 -16.05 38.00
C MET A 1 15.59 -15.89 37.21
N ASN A 2 15.54 -14.96 36.26
CA ASN A 2 14.30 -14.49 35.62
C ASN A 2 14.55 -14.26 34.12
N VAL A 3 14.06 -15.14 33.24
CA VAL A 3 14.11 -15.02 31.77
C VAL A 3 12.99 -15.90 31.18
N PRO A 4 12.23 -15.54 30.11
CA PRO A 4 12.20 -14.29 29.32
C PRO A 4 10.77 -13.78 28.95
N LYS A 5 10.53 -12.48 29.09
CA LYS A 5 9.39 -11.74 28.49
C LYS A 5 9.27 -11.85 26.94
N PHE A 6 10.25 -12.47 26.28
CA PHE A 6 10.33 -12.60 24.83
C PHE A 6 9.39 -13.69 24.28
N LYS A 7 9.33 -14.86 24.94
CA LYS A 7 8.49 -15.99 24.49
C LYS A 7 7.00 -15.69 24.60
N GLU A 8 6.61 -14.87 25.57
CA GLU A 8 5.21 -14.42 25.75
C GLU A 8 4.78 -13.47 24.62
N ARG A 9 5.69 -12.64 24.10
CA ARG A 9 5.42 -11.75 22.97
C ARG A 9 5.26 -12.50 21.66
N GLU A 10 6.11 -13.50 21.39
CA GLU A 10 5.98 -14.33 20.18
C GLU A 10 4.64 -15.07 20.15
N LYS A 11 4.24 -15.66 21.29
CA LYS A 11 2.95 -16.33 21.39
C LYS A 11 1.76 -15.39 21.13
N ALA A 12 1.81 -14.17 21.66
CA ALA A 12 0.76 -13.18 21.43
C ALA A 12 0.65 -12.74 19.95
N LEU A 13 1.77 -12.69 19.22
CA LEU A 13 1.78 -12.37 17.79
C LEU A 13 1.26 -13.53 16.95
N GLU A 14 1.59 -14.77 17.31
CA GLU A 14 1.08 -15.98 16.66
C GLU A 14 -0.44 -16.10 16.81
N ASP A 15 -0.95 -15.87 18.03
CA ASP A 15 -2.38 -15.95 18.35
C ASP A 15 -3.19 -14.87 17.59
N ASP A 16 -2.64 -13.65 17.45
CA ASP A 16 -3.27 -12.56 16.67
C ASP A 16 -3.25 -12.85 15.17
N TYR A 17 -2.19 -13.48 14.66
CA TYR A 17 -2.10 -13.90 13.26
C TYR A 17 -3.17 -14.96 12.91
N ILE A 18 -3.32 -15.99 13.75
CA ILE A 18 -4.33 -17.03 13.56
C ILE A 18 -5.74 -16.43 13.59
N ARG A 19 -6.01 -15.51 14.53
CA ARG A 19 -7.32 -14.85 14.66
C ARG A 19 -7.72 -14.06 13.42
N ARG A 20 -6.76 -13.41 12.74
CA ARG A 20 -7.03 -12.65 11.50
C ARG A 20 -7.29 -13.56 10.31
N LYS A 21 -6.60 -14.69 10.23
CA LYS A 21 -6.75 -15.67 9.15
C LYS A 21 -8.17 -16.25 9.10
N ASP A 22 -8.81 -16.46 10.25
CA ASP A 22 -10.17 -17.00 10.31
C ASP A 22 -11.26 -15.95 10.00
N ARG A 23 -10.93 -14.65 10.02
CA ARG A 23 -11.89 -13.56 9.73
C ARG A 23 -12.00 -13.23 8.25
N THR A 24 -11.08 -13.71 7.42
CA THR A 24 -11.09 -13.54 5.96
C THR A 24 -11.83 -14.69 5.28
N SER A 25 -13.15 -14.70 5.36
CA SER A 25 -14.01 -15.38 4.38
C SER A 25 -14.95 -14.32 3.79
N PRO A 26 -14.76 -13.88 2.54
CA PRO A 26 -15.56 -12.79 1.99
C PRO A 26 -16.96 -13.28 1.62
N LYS A 27 -17.98 -12.58 2.14
CA LYS A 27 -19.35 -12.58 1.61
C LYS A 27 -19.65 -11.19 1.09
N ASN A 28 -19.37 -10.91 -0.18
CA ASN A 28 -19.71 -9.61 -0.75
C ASN A 28 -20.05 -9.79 -2.24
N SER A 29 -21.33 -9.60 -2.56
CA SER A 29 -21.85 -9.54 -3.93
C SER A 29 -21.92 -8.09 -4.40
N SER A 30 -21.82 -7.90 -5.72
CA SER A 30 -22.22 -6.72 -6.53
C SER A 30 -21.25 -5.53 -6.49
N THR A 31 -20.84 -4.87 -7.59
CA THR A 31 -21.12 -5.03 -9.03
C THR A 31 -19.91 -4.41 -9.76
N HIS A 32 -19.10 -5.21 -10.46
CA HIS A 32 -17.96 -4.71 -11.22
C HIS A 32 -18.35 -4.47 -12.68
N SER A 33 -18.10 -3.25 -13.17
CA SER A 33 -17.98 -2.98 -14.60
C SER A 33 -16.73 -3.72 -15.12
N ARG A 34 -16.96 -4.94 -15.62
CA ARG A 34 -16.15 -5.78 -16.52
C ARG A 34 -14.64 -5.49 -16.54
N ILE A 35 -13.96 -5.88 -15.47
CA ILE A 35 -12.64 -6.49 -15.60
C ILE A 35 -12.92 -7.97 -15.86
N SER A 36 -12.47 -8.51 -16.99
CA SER A 36 -12.67 -9.93 -17.32
C SER A 36 -12.17 -10.82 -16.17
N ASP A 37 -13.04 -11.70 -15.68
CA ASP A 37 -12.84 -12.53 -14.47
C ASP A 37 -11.54 -13.36 -14.45
N SER A 38 -10.82 -13.47 -15.56
CA SER A 38 -9.56 -14.21 -15.66
C SER A 38 -8.35 -13.53 -14.98
N ASN A 39 -8.44 -12.26 -14.57
CA ASN A 39 -7.35 -11.53 -13.89
C ASN A 39 -7.57 -11.31 -12.39
N LEU A 40 -8.61 -11.91 -11.80
CA LEU A 40 -8.95 -11.75 -10.37
C LEU A 40 -8.02 -12.51 -9.40
N ALA A 41 -6.98 -13.20 -9.88
CA ALA A 41 -6.10 -14.00 -9.03
C ALA A 41 -5.18 -13.17 -8.11
N SER A 42 -5.01 -11.87 -8.38
CA SER A 42 -4.19 -10.96 -7.56
C SER A 42 -4.93 -9.64 -7.32
N PRO A 43 -5.02 -9.14 -6.07
CA PRO A 43 -5.74 -7.91 -5.74
C PRO A 43 -5.19 -6.66 -6.46
N PHE A 44 -4.01 -6.75 -7.07
CA PHE A 44 -3.37 -5.65 -7.80
C PHE A 44 -3.17 -5.96 -9.29
N GLY A 45 -3.77 -7.04 -9.80
CA GLY A 45 -3.44 -7.58 -11.12
C GLY A 45 -2.01 -8.15 -11.17
N THR A 46 -1.59 -8.55 -12.36
CA THR A 46 -0.28 -9.17 -12.63
C THR A 46 0.52 -8.47 -13.72
N ASP A 47 -0.06 -7.47 -14.38
CA ASP A 47 0.49 -6.80 -15.57
C ASP A 47 1.17 -5.46 -15.24
N TRP A 48 1.83 -5.40 -14.07
CA TRP A 48 2.57 -4.23 -13.61
C TRP A 48 4.07 -4.57 -13.51
N ALA A 49 4.95 -3.64 -13.86
CA ALA A 49 6.39 -3.83 -13.67
C ALA A 49 6.81 -3.61 -12.21
N VAL A 50 6.30 -2.53 -11.63
CA VAL A 50 6.46 -2.18 -10.21
C VAL A 50 5.10 -1.83 -9.63
N LEU A 51 4.74 -2.47 -8.52
CA LEU A 51 3.60 -2.07 -7.70
C LEU A 51 4.15 -1.22 -6.57
N TRP A 52 3.75 0.05 -6.53
CA TRP A 52 4.25 0.99 -5.56
C TRP A 52 3.17 1.29 -4.52
N LEU A 53 3.46 1.01 -3.25
CA LEU A 53 2.48 1.14 -2.15
C LEU A 53 2.41 2.57 -1.58
N GLY A 54 3.16 3.50 -2.18
CA GLY A 54 3.13 4.92 -1.85
C GLY A 54 4.36 5.40 -1.08
N HIS A 55 4.34 6.70 -0.77
CA HIS A 55 5.38 7.37 0.01
C HIS A 55 4.88 8.16 1.19
N CYS A 56 5.81 8.48 2.09
CA CYS A 56 5.51 9.26 3.29
C CYS A 56 5.04 10.70 3.06
N GLY A 57 5.21 11.24 1.86
CA GLY A 57 4.78 12.59 1.50
C GLY A 57 3.54 12.66 0.62
N ALA A 58 2.84 11.54 0.40
CA ALA A 58 1.67 11.53 -0.47
C ALA A 58 0.59 12.45 0.10
N ALA A 59 0.07 13.34 -0.73
CA ALA A 59 -1.01 14.26 -0.39
C ALA A 59 -2.20 14.01 -1.32
N ILE A 60 -3.40 14.17 -0.77
CA ILE A 60 -4.63 14.33 -1.55
C ILE A 60 -4.90 15.84 -1.58
N ASP A 61 -4.65 16.46 -2.72
CA ASP A 61 -4.85 17.88 -2.96
C ASP A 61 -5.23 18.16 -4.42
N ASP A 62 -5.53 19.41 -4.74
CA ASP A 62 -5.95 19.82 -6.08
C ASP A 62 -4.82 19.75 -7.14
N GLY A 63 -3.58 19.54 -6.70
CA GLY A 63 -2.41 19.42 -7.58
C GLY A 63 -2.21 18.02 -8.15
N VAL A 64 -2.91 17.01 -7.63
CA VAL A 64 -2.86 15.64 -8.13
C VAL A 64 -4.14 15.27 -8.88
N PRO A 65 -4.07 14.42 -9.93
CA PRO A 65 -5.27 13.88 -10.57
C PRO A 65 -6.18 13.19 -9.56
N PRO A 66 -7.52 13.29 -9.69
CA PRO A 66 -8.45 12.62 -8.80
C PRO A 66 -8.17 11.13 -8.68
N GLY A 67 -7.98 10.67 -7.44
CA GLY A 67 -7.78 9.26 -7.13
C GLY A 67 -9.09 8.46 -7.13
N LEU A 68 -8.97 7.13 -7.12
CA LEU A 68 -10.09 6.23 -6.91
C LEU A 68 -10.28 6.00 -5.42
N ILE A 69 -11.46 6.35 -4.92
CA ILE A 69 -11.84 6.17 -3.51
C ILE A 69 -12.70 4.91 -3.38
N TYR A 70 -12.39 4.06 -2.40
CA TYR A 70 -13.13 2.83 -2.12
C TYR A 70 -13.19 2.55 -0.62
N ALA A 71 -14.25 1.88 -0.19
CA ALA A 71 -14.44 1.49 1.21
C ALA A 71 -13.44 0.38 1.61
N ASP A 72 -12.89 0.48 2.82
CA ASP A 72 -11.97 -0.50 3.39
C ASP A 72 -12.14 -0.58 4.91
N ASP A 73 -12.66 -1.69 5.40
CA ASP A 73 -12.91 -1.97 6.83
C ASP A 73 -11.63 -2.28 7.62
N THR A 74 -10.50 -2.44 6.94
CA THR A 74 -9.16 -2.57 7.55
C THR A 74 -8.45 -1.22 7.70
N SER A 75 -9.06 -0.13 7.22
CA SER A 75 -8.50 1.21 7.40
C SER A 75 -8.41 1.58 8.88
N VAL A 76 -7.33 2.28 9.23
CA VAL A 76 -7.18 2.87 10.56
C VAL A 76 -8.13 4.07 10.65
N ALA A 77 -8.73 4.29 11.82
CA ALA A 77 -9.66 5.42 11.98
C ALA A 77 -8.94 6.75 11.73
N ILE A 78 -9.54 7.68 11.00
CA ILE A 78 -8.86 8.93 10.57
C ILE A 78 -8.34 9.72 11.78
N VAL A 79 -9.11 9.73 12.87
CA VAL A 79 -8.76 10.39 14.14
C VAL A 79 -7.49 9.85 14.80
N GLN A 80 -7.03 8.65 14.42
CA GLN A 80 -5.80 8.04 14.95
C GLN A 80 -4.56 8.38 14.11
N TYR A 81 -4.71 9.01 12.95
CA TYR A 81 -3.57 9.52 12.20
C TYR A 81 -3.03 10.77 12.90
N VAL A 82 -1.76 10.74 13.26
CA VAL A 82 -1.06 11.88 13.88
C VAL A 82 0.16 12.20 13.03
N SER A 83 0.03 13.22 12.18
CA SER A 83 1.11 13.67 11.29
C SER A 83 0.92 15.13 10.89
N TRP A 84 2.01 15.77 10.46
CA TRP A 84 1.99 17.08 9.80
C TRP A 84 1.12 17.09 8.54
N SER A 85 0.91 15.92 7.91
CA SER A 85 0.17 15.74 6.67
C SER A 85 -1.34 15.49 6.84
N ASN A 86 -1.86 15.50 8.08
CA ASN A 86 -3.27 15.17 8.35
C ASN A 86 -4.28 15.96 7.51
N LYS A 87 -4.02 17.24 7.23
CA LYS A 87 -4.91 18.08 6.41
C LYS A 87 -5.12 17.54 4.98
N TYR A 88 -4.16 16.78 4.45
CA TYR A 88 -4.25 16.16 3.13
C TYR A 88 -4.94 14.79 3.15
N LEU A 89 -5.40 14.34 4.32
CA LEU A 89 -6.10 13.07 4.51
C LEU A 89 -7.51 13.28 5.08
N VAL A 90 -7.62 14.07 6.16
CA VAL A 90 -8.84 14.23 6.97
C VAL A 90 -9.98 14.87 6.17
N ASP A 91 -9.69 15.93 5.42
CA ASP A 91 -10.72 16.68 4.70
C ASP A 91 -11.15 15.99 3.39
N PRO A 92 -10.23 15.45 2.56
CA PRO A 92 -10.61 14.88 1.27
C PRO A 92 -11.02 13.40 1.32
N LEU A 93 -10.67 12.64 2.37
CA LEU A 93 -10.93 11.20 2.43
C LEU A 93 -12.04 10.89 3.46
N PRO A 94 -13.17 10.29 3.03
CA PRO A 94 -14.19 9.85 3.97
C PRO A 94 -13.67 8.78 4.95
N GLU A 95 -14.18 8.79 6.18
CA GLU A 95 -13.88 7.76 7.19
C GLU A 95 -14.15 6.35 6.64
N GLY A 96 -13.29 5.39 6.94
CA GLY A 96 -13.45 4.02 6.47
C GLY A 96 -13.12 3.80 4.98
N HIS A 97 -12.51 4.78 4.30
CA HIS A 97 -12.14 4.66 2.89
C HIS A 97 -10.63 4.74 2.68
N ARG A 98 -10.18 4.25 1.53
CA ARG A 98 -8.83 4.47 0.99
C ARG A 98 -8.93 5.14 -0.36
N GLN A 99 -7.85 5.80 -0.75
CA GLN A 99 -7.65 6.34 -2.09
C GLN A 99 -6.42 5.71 -2.73
N THR A 100 -6.57 5.29 -3.98
CA THR A 100 -5.42 5.07 -4.88
C THR A 100 -5.29 6.27 -5.80
N GLN A 101 -4.06 6.75 -6.00
CA GLN A 101 -3.79 7.91 -6.85
C GLN A 101 -2.55 7.67 -7.70
N ILE A 102 -2.46 8.40 -8.82
CA ILE A 102 -1.24 8.44 -9.61
C ILE A 102 -0.22 9.24 -8.82
N SER A 103 0.94 8.63 -8.60
CA SER A 103 2.03 9.33 -7.93
C SER A 103 2.64 10.40 -8.80
N THR A 104 3.02 11.52 -8.18
CA THR A 104 3.86 12.55 -8.80
C THR A 104 5.32 12.45 -8.34
N MET A 105 5.64 11.58 -7.38
CA MET A 105 6.99 11.41 -6.82
C MET A 105 7.13 10.06 -6.12
N THR A 106 8.22 9.31 -6.34
CA THR A 106 8.37 7.96 -5.75
C THR A 106 9.26 7.86 -4.50
N VAL A 107 9.78 8.96 -3.96
CA VAL A 107 10.74 8.96 -2.83
C VAL A 107 10.13 8.52 -1.50
N CYS A 108 10.91 8.05 -0.52
CA CYS A 108 10.42 7.65 0.80
C CYS A 108 9.36 6.52 0.71
N THR A 109 9.66 5.50 -0.08
CA THR A 109 8.74 4.38 -0.37
C THR A 109 8.51 3.50 0.86
N PHE A 110 7.24 3.27 1.23
CA PHE A 110 6.91 2.34 2.33
C PHE A 110 7.06 0.87 1.93
N GLY A 111 6.78 0.56 0.66
CA GLY A 111 6.91 -0.78 0.12
C GLY A 111 6.70 -0.81 -1.38
N ARG A 112 7.29 -1.82 -2.03
CA ARG A 112 7.15 -2.06 -3.46
C ARG A 112 7.08 -3.55 -3.76
N GLY A 113 6.28 -3.91 -4.75
CA GLY A 113 6.34 -5.19 -5.44
C GLY A 113 7.05 -5.00 -6.78
N VAL A 114 7.77 -6.03 -7.24
CA VAL A 114 8.36 -6.08 -8.60
C VAL A 114 7.94 -7.40 -9.23
N THR A 115 7.45 -7.37 -10.47
CA THR A 115 7.17 -8.62 -11.19
C THR A 115 8.47 -9.22 -11.71
N LYS A 116 8.59 -10.55 -11.66
CA LYS A 116 9.80 -11.27 -12.07
C LYS A 116 10.19 -10.96 -13.53
N SER A 117 9.20 -10.69 -14.38
CA SER A 117 9.37 -10.33 -15.78
C SER A 117 10.05 -8.98 -15.99
N SER A 118 10.03 -8.08 -15.01
CA SER A 118 10.56 -6.72 -15.14
C SER A 118 12.04 -6.61 -14.79
N GLN A 119 12.87 -7.41 -15.47
CA GLN A 119 14.32 -7.41 -15.30
C GLN A 119 14.96 -6.09 -15.77
N GLU A 120 14.31 -5.36 -16.68
CA GLU A 120 14.74 -4.04 -17.17
C GLU A 120 14.92 -3.01 -16.05
N ILE A 121 14.19 -3.17 -14.93
CA ILE A 121 14.34 -2.32 -13.76
C ILE A 121 15.78 -2.37 -13.22
N LEU A 122 16.47 -3.51 -13.31
CA LEU A 122 17.84 -3.66 -12.85
C LEU A 122 18.79 -2.76 -13.64
N SER A 123 18.52 -2.55 -14.93
CA SER A 123 19.31 -1.65 -15.77
C SER A 123 19.05 -0.18 -15.45
N LEU A 124 17.81 0.18 -15.09
CA LEU A 124 17.45 1.49 -14.57
C LEU A 124 18.16 1.79 -13.25
N LEU A 125 18.14 0.84 -12.33
CA LEU A 125 18.73 0.98 -10.99
C LEU A 125 20.25 0.99 -11.02
N ALA A 126 20.87 0.22 -11.92
CA ALA A 126 22.30 0.25 -12.13
C ALA A 126 22.81 1.62 -12.63
N ARG A 127 21.90 2.47 -13.15
CA ARG A 127 22.21 3.86 -13.54
C ARG A 127 21.97 4.87 -12.42
N GLY A 128 21.39 4.45 -11.29
CA GLY A 128 21.18 5.27 -10.10
C GLY A 128 22.53 5.66 -9.51
N VAL A 129 23.03 6.80 -9.96
CA VAL A 129 24.29 7.47 -9.60
C VAL A 129 24.36 7.80 -8.10
N ASP A 130 24.53 6.78 -7.26
CA ASP A 130 24.58 6.83 -5.79
C ASP A 130 23.27 7.27 -5.08
N GLU A 131 22.13 7.24 -5.77
CA GLU A 131 20.83 7.56 -5.17
C GLU A 131 20.07 6.30 -4.69
N VAL A 132 19.26 6.47 -3.65
CA VAL A 132 18.38 5.42 -3.14
C VAL A 132 17.34 5.07 -4.22
N PHE A 133 17.04 3.77 -4.38
CA PHE A 133 16.18 3.20 -5.43
C PHE A 133 14.93 4.03 -5.78
N ASP A 134 14.26 4.54 -4.75
CA ASP A 134 12.98 5.24 -4.83
C ASP A 134 13.13 6.69 -5.32
N VAL A 135 14.30 7.29 -5.13
CA VAL A 135 14.71 8.55 -5.76
C VAL A 135 15.08 8.32 -7.22
N ALA A 136 15.81 7.26 -7.54
CA ALA A 136 16.16 6.94 -8.93
C ALA A 136 14.92 6.72 -9.83
N LEU A 137 13.82 6.20 -9.25
CA LEU A 137 12.55 6.02 -9.95
C LEU A 137 11.70 7.29 -10.06
N SER A 138 11.97 8.36 -9.31
CA SER A 138 11.06 9.51 -9.28
C SER A 138 11.10 10.36 -10.55
N ASN A 139 12.04 10.04 -11.46
CA ASN A 139 12.30 10.78 -12.69
C ASN A 139 11.85 10.04 -13.97
N TYR A 140 11.16 8.90 -13.84
CA TYR A 140 10.67 8.05 -14.94
C TYR A 140 9.15 7.93 -14.89
#